data_AF-A0A178C8K3-F1
#
_entry.id   AF-A0A178C8K3-F1
#
_cell.length_a   1.000
_cell.length_b   1.000
_cell.length_c   1.000
_cell.angle_alpha   90.00
_cell.angle_beta   90.00
_cell.angle_gamma   90.00
#
_symmetry.space_group_name_H-M   'P 1'
#
loop_
_entity.id
_entity.type
_entity.pdbx_description
1 polymer ?
#
loop_
_entity_poly.entity_id
_entity_poly.type
_entity_poly.pdbx_seq_one_letter_code
_entity_poly.pdbx_strand_id
1 'polypeptide(L)'
;MSLVPTHLIVVCCHAIYLGAGPDSASEDESNWLIEPFQSGETSTYIKHVEAGVKELARDQENAILVLSGAATKPDKTPITEGDGYLNVAIEHGLFGLDTSAATALRQRIFVDRYATDSYQNILCSLVQFPLFVRQLLSEQQQHGQTNNTPFPTKLTIVSHAFKRARFLDLHLPALCFPPASPSTVFIGINPPFTATKLAEIEEGDRLRGYGAWEKDLYGAGEGLSQKREKRGWDGERFRTEVLERLGDEEGSCRRELEGLVDWRGGSDGVTLWQGGVPWKK
;
A
#
# COMPACT_ATOMS: atom_id res chain seq x y z
N MET A 1 -6.83 -12.60 25.71
CA MET A 1 -7.43 -11.34 25.21
C MET A 1 -7.02 -11.26 23.76
N SER A 2 -7.95 -11.16 22.80
CA SER A 2 -7.55 -10.89 21.41
C SER A 2 -6.96 -9.48 21.37
N LEU A 3 -5.71 -9.36 20.95
CA LEU A 3 -5.07 -8.06 20.80
C LEU A 3 -5.65 -7.36 19.57
N VAL A 4 -5.95 -6.08 19.68
CA VAL A 4 -6.35 -5.27 18.53
C VAL A 4 -5.11 -5.10 17.64
N PRO A 5 -5.15 -5.44 16.34
CA PRO A 5 -4.00 -5.31 15.46
C PRO A 5 -3.46 -3.88 15.43
N THR A 6 -2.13 -3.74 15.48
CA THR A 6 -1.42 -2.45 15.49
C THR A 6 -0.25 -2.40 14.50
N HIS A 7 -0.03 -3.48 13.74
CA HIS A 7 1.02 -3.58 12.75
C HIS A 7 0.42 -3.65 11.35
N LEU A 8 0.72 -2.65 10.52
CA LEU A 8 0.33 -2.62 9.12
C LEU A 8 1.52 -3.06 8.25
N ILE A 9 1.31 -4.07 7.41
CA ILE A 9 2.24 -4.49 6.36
C ILE A 9 1.66 -4.04 5.02
N VAL A 10 2.37 -3.24 4.26
CA VAL A 10 1.95 -2.74 2.94
C VAL A 10 2.84 -3.35 1.87
N VAL A 11 2.27 -4.14 0.97
CA VAL A 11 2.90 -4.48 -0.31
C VAL A 11 2.48 -3.42 -1.32
N CYS A 12 3.44 -2.56 -1.69
CA CYS A 12 3.22 -1.51 -2.67
C CYS A 12 3.30 -2.11 -4.08
N CYS A 13 2.15 -2.31 -4.72
CA CYS A 13 2.09 -2.96 -6.02
C CYS A 13 2.70 -2.08 -7.13
N HIS A 14 3.04 -2.70 -8.24
CA HIS A 14 3.67 -2.00 -9.37
C HIS A 14 3.17 -2.45 -10.76
N ALA A 15 2.44 -3.56 -10.84
CA ALA A 15 1.97 -4.19 -12.06
C ALA A 15 0.64 -4.89 -11.81
N ILE A 16 -0.14 -5.14 -12.87
CA ILE A 16 -1.43 -5.81 -12.75
C ILE A 16 -1.27 -7.24 -13.27
N TYR A 17 -1.41 -8.24 -12.39
CA TYR A 17 -1.56 -9.63 -12.82
C TYR A 17 -2.98 -9.85 -13.36
N LEU A 18 -3.09 -10.29 -14.61
CA LEU A 18 -4.36 -10.48 -15.31
C LEU A 18 -5.02 -11.83 -15.00
N GLY A 19 -4.30 -12.71 -14.30
CA GLY A 19 -4.70 -14.10 -14.04
C GLY A 19 -3.99 -15.09 -14.96
N ALA A 20 -4.17 -16.37 -14.68
CA ALA A 20 -3.55 -17.44 -15.45
C ALA A 20 -4.13 -17.50 -16.87
N GLY A 21 -3.25 -17.61 -17.86
CA GLY A 21 -3.61 -18.01 -19.21
C GLY A 21 -3.95 -19.51 -19.27
N PRO A 22 -4.44 -20.02 -20.42
CA PRO A 22 -4.79 -21.44 -20.56
C PRO A 22 -3.64 -22.41 -20.22
N ASP A 23 -2.40 -22.02 -20.52
CA ASP A 23 -1.19 -22.84 -20.35
C ASP A 23 -0.07 -22.13 -19.56
N SER A 24 -0.37 -21.00 -18.91
CA SER A 24 0.64 -20.23 -18.16
C SER A 24 0.05 -19.52 -16.94
N ALA A 25 0.92 -19.15 -16.00
CA ALA A 25 0.54 -18.66 -14.67
C ALA A 25 1.25 -17.34 -14.34
N SER A 26 1.37 -16.98 -13.06
CA SER A 26 2.00 -15.73 -12.64
C SER A 26 3.49 -15.64 -12.98
N GLU A 27 4.18 -16.75 -13.24
CA GLU A 27 5.59 -16.72 -13.68
C GLU A 27 5.77 -16.26 -15.14
N ASP A 28 4.70 -16.28 -15.94
CA ASP A 28 4.72 -15.82 -17.32
C ASP A 28 4.41 -14.32 -17.40
N GLU A 29 5.40 -13.52 -17.82
CA GLU A 29 5.29 -12.07 -17.96
C GLU A 29 4.15 -11.63 -18.91
N SER A 30 3.74 -12.46 -19.86
CA SER A 30 2.62 -12.13 -20.76
C SER A 30 1.27 -12.06 -20.04
N ASN A 31 1.16 -12.66 -18.85
CA ASN A 31 -0.02 -12.55 -17.98
C ASN A 31 0.01 -11.28 -17.10
N TRP A 32 1.02 -10.43 -17.25
CA TRP A 32 1.14 -9.19 -16.50
C TRP A 32 1.02 -7.98 -17.40
N LEU A 33 0.16 -7.05 -16.99
CA LEU A 33 0.03 -5.76 -17.65
C LEU A 33 1.07 -4.78 -17.09
N ILE A 34 2.23 -4.73 -17.75
CA ILE A 34 3.39 -3.94 -17.38
C ILE A 34 3.65 -2.78 -18.35
N GLU A 35 4.44 -1.80 -17.91
CA GLU A 35 5.06 -0.78 -18.74
C GLU A 35 6.36 -1.32 -19.38
N PRO A 36 6.86 -0.76 -20.50
CA PRO A 36 8.07 -1.27 -21.16
C PRO A 36 9.31 -1.31 -20.26
N PHE A 37 9.43 -0.37 -19.31
CA PHE A 37 10.59 -0.33 -18.39
C PHE A 37 10.53 -1.38 -17.28
N GLN A 38 9.39 -2.08 -17.14
CA GLN A 38 9.14 -3.10 -16.11
C GLN A 38 9.35 -4.53 -16.63
N SER A 39 9.81 -4.70 -17.88
CA SER A 39 10.08 -6.03 -18.44
C SER A 39 11.21 -6.72 -17.68
N GLY A 40 11.01 -8.00 -17.38
CA GLY A 40 11.86 -8.86 -16.57
C GLY A 40 11.61 -8.75 -15.06
N GLU A 41 10.62 -7.98 -14.61
CA GLU A 41 10.35 -7.78 -13.17
C GLU A 41 9.38 -8.79 -12.56
N THR A 42 8.71 -9.65 -13.34
CA THR A 42 7.65 -10.57 -12.89
C THR A 42 7.97 -11.34 -11.60
N SER A 43 9.12 -12.01 -11.55
CA SER A 43 9.56 -12.75 -10.35
C SER A 43 9.74 -11.87 -9.10
N THR A 44 9.93 -10.56 -9.28
CA THR A 44 10.05 -9.57 -8.19
C THR A 44 8.69 -9.29 -7.59
N TYR A 45 7.65 -9.15 -8.42
CA TYR A 45 6.28 -8.94 -7.95
C TYR A 45 5.79 -10.10 -7.11
N ILE A 46 6.07 -11.33 -7.55
CA ILE A 46 5.78 -12.55 -6.78
C ILE A 46 6.51 -12.53 -5.44
N LYS A 47 7.82 -12.23 -5.42
CA LYS A 47 8.61 -12.11 -4.19
C LYS A 47 8.11 -11.01 -3.24
N HIS A 48 7.52 -9.93 -3.75
CA HIS A 48 6.88 -8.90 -2.91
C HIS A 48 5.66 -9.48 -2.19
N VAL A 49 4.82 -10.24 -2.89
CA VAL A 49 3.67 -10.94 -2.31
C VAL A 49 4.13 -11.95 -1.25
N GLU A 50 5.10 -12.80 -1.57
CA GLU A 50 5.67 -13.78 -0.65
C GLU A 50 6.23 -13.12 0.62
N ALA A 51 6.98 -12.02 0.47
CA ALA A 51 7.52 -11.28 1.60
C ALA A 51 6.42 -10.70 2.48
N GLY A 52 5.37 -10.10 1.90
CA GLY A 52 4.23 -9.58 2.64
C GLY A 52 3.52 -10.67 3.45
N VAL A 53 3.21 -11.81 2.83
CA VAL A 53 2.56 -12.94 3.51
C VAL A 53 3.47 -13.55 4.59
N LYS A 54 4.77 -13.63 4.34
CA LYS A 54 5.75 -14.10 5.33
C LYS A 54 5.82 -13.21 6.56
N GLU A 55 5.78 -11.88 6.41
CA GLU A 55 5.71 -10.96 7.55
C GLU A 55 4.39 -11.09 8.30
N LEU A 56 3.27 -11.27 7.58
CA LEU A 56 1.96 -11.51 8.19
C LEU A 56 1.94 -12.80 9.03
N ALA A 57 2.60 -13.86 8.55
CA ALA A 57 2.71 -15.14 9.25
C ALA A 57 3.63 -15.08 10.48
N ARG A 58 4.63 -14.19 10.48
CA ARG A 58 5.53 -13.97 11.62
C ARG A 58 4.86 -13.25 12.79
N ASP A 59 3.95 -12.34 12.51
CA ASP A 59 3.19 -11.58 13.51
C ASP A 59 1.71 -11.99 13.46
N GLN A 60 1.43 -13.15 14.05
CA GLN A 60 0.14 -13.84 13.92
C GLN A 60 -1.02 -13.09 14.56
N GLU A 61 -0.74 -12.26 15.57
CA GLU A 61 -1.77 -11.61 16.40
C GLU A 61 -1.94 -10.12 16.09
N ASN A 62 -0.88 -9.41 15.66
CA ASN A 62 -0.93 -7.94 15.57
C ASN A 62 -0.91 -7.41 14.14
N ALA A 63 -0.53 -8.23 13.16
CA ALA A 63 -0.32 -7.78 11.79
C ALA A 63 -1.55 -7.92 10.90
N ILE A 64 -1.71 -6.93 10.03
CA ILE A 64 -2.62 -6.92 8.90
C ILE A 64 -1.79 -6.62 7.66
N LEU A 65 -2.04 -7.36 6.58
CA LEU A 65 -1.40 -7.15 5.29
C LEU A 65 -2.38 -6.48 4.34
N VAL A 66 -1.90 -5.44 3.66
CA VAL A 66 -2.58 -4.82 2.54
C VAL A 66 -1.77 -4.97 1.26
N LEU A 67 -2.46 -5.43 0.22
CA LEU A 67 -1.96 -5.38 -1.15
C LEU A 67 -2.51 -4.10 -1.77
N SER A 68 -1.66 -3.10 -1.96
CA SER A 68 -2.10 -1.74 -2.29
C SER A 68 -1.78 -1.38 -3.74
N GLY A 69 -2.83 -1.04 -4.49
CA GLY A 69 -2.74 -0.53 -5.86
C GLY A 69 -4.07 -0.69 -6.59
N ALA A 70 -4.56 0.40 -7.18
CA ALA A 70 -5.80 0.48 -7.95
C ALA A 70 -5.68 -0.16 -9.35
N ALA A 71 -6.74 -0.08 -10.16
CA ALA A 71 -6.70 -0.40 -11.58
C ALA A 71 -5.99 0.73 -12.35
N THR A 72 -4.65 0.78 -12.28
CA THR A 72 -3.84 1.90 -12.81
C THR A 72 -3.78 1.98 -14.34
N LYS A 73 -4.41 1.03 -15.04
CA LYS A 73 -4.58 0.99 -16.50
C LYS A 73 -6.07 0.74 -16.84
N PRO A 74 -6.97 1.66 -16.41
CA PRO A 74 -8.41 1.44 -16.47
C PRO A 74 -8.95 1.34 -17.90
N ASP A 75 -8.20 1.85 -18.89
CA ASP A 75 -8.47 1.69 -20.33
C ASP A 75 -8.25 0.26 -20.84
N LYS A 76 -7.49 -0.56 -20.10
CA LYS A 76 -7.12 -1.92 -20.50
C LYS A 76 -7.78 -3.00 -19.64
N THR A 77 -7.94 -2.76 -18.35
CA THR A 77 -8.50 -3.75 -17.42
C THR A 77 -9.14 -3.10 -16.19
N PRO A 78 -10.26 -3.63 -15.67
CA PRO A 78 -10.80 -3.23 -14.38
C PRO A 78 -10.07 -3.88 -13.20
N ILE A 79 -9.18 -4.86 -13.44
CA ILE A 79 -8.44 -5.56 -12.39
C ILE A 79 -7.47 -4.58 -11.74
N THR A 80 -7.51 -4.49 -10.41
CA THR A 80 -6.58 -3.66 -9.65
C THR A 80 -5.23 -4.35 -9.49
N GLU A 81 -4.15 -3.59 -9.33
CA GLU A 81 -2.83 -4.17 -9.02
C GLU A 81 -2.90 -5.04 -7.75
N GLY A 82 -3.60 -4.57 -6.72
CA GLY A 82 -3.77 -5.30 -5.47
C GLY A 82 -4.61 -6.59 -5.60
N ASP A 83 -5.67 -6.60 -6.42
CA ASP A 83 -6.42 -7.82 -6.73
C ASP A 83 -5.55 -8.83 -7.49
N GLY A 84 -4.75 -8.35 -8.45
CA GLY A 84 -3.78 -9.18 -9.16
C GLY A 84 -2.78 -9.84 -8.20
N TYR A 85 -2.22 -9.07 -7.27
CA TYR A 85 -1.29 -9.58 -6.26
C TYR A 85 -1.96 -10.57 -5.29
N LEU A 86 -3.25 -10.38 -4.98
CA LEU A 86 -4.02 -11.33 -4.17
C LEU A 86 -4.19 -12.65 -4.91
N ASN A 87 -4.46 -12.60 -6.21
CA ASN A 87 -4.57 -13.80 -7.04
C ASN A 87 -3.23 -14.55 -7.13
N VAL A 88 -2.10 -13.86 -7.19
CA VAL A 88 -0.77 -14.49 -7.08
C VAL A 88 -0.64 -15.24 -5.75
N ALA A 89 -1.03 -14.61 -4.63
CA ALA A 89 -0.97 -15.28 -3.32
C ALA A 89 -1.84 -16.55 -3.25
N ILE A 90 -3.02 -16.52 -3.87
CA ILE A 90 -3.93 -17.68 -3.97
C ILE A 90 -3.29 -18.77 -4.83
N GLU A 91 -2.80 -18.41 -6.02
CA GLU A 91 -2.19 -19.32 -6.99
C GLU A 91 -0.98 -20.06 -6.40
N HIS A 92 -0.12 -19.35 -5.66
CA HIS A 92 1.05 -19.90 -5.00
C HIS A 92 0.72 -20.63 -3.69
N GLY A 93 -0.56 -20.75 -3.32
CA GLY A 93 -0.98 -21.44 -2.11
C GLY A 93 -0.43 -20.83 -0.82
N LEU A 94 -0.13 -19.52 -0.81
CA LEU A 94 0.61 -18.86 0.28
C LEU A 94 -0.18 -18.79 1.60
N PHE A 95 -1.48 -19.08 1.55
CA PHE A 95 -2.29 -19.19 2.75
C PHE A 95 -2.17 -20.56 3.41
N GLY A 96 -1.72 -21.63 2.73
CA GLY A 96 -1.73 -23.02 3.22
C GLY A 96 -0.68 -23.43 4.27
N LEU A 97 -0.13 -22.50 5.05
CA LEU A 97 0.80 -22.82 6.15
C LEU A 97 -0.02 -23.19 7.40
N ASP A 98 -0.22 -24.49 7.62
CA ASP A 98 -1.09 -25.15 8.64
C ASP A 98 -2.61 -24.92 8.46
N THR A 99 -3.37 -26.01 8.38
CA THR A 99 -4.80 -26.03 7.99
C THR A 99 -5.75 -25.29 8.95
N SER A 100 -5.31 -24.95 10.16
CA SER A 100 -6.02 -24.03 11.07
C SER A 100 -5.55 -22.56 10.95
N ALA A 101 -4.29 -22.32 10.59
CA ALA A 101 -3.70 -21.00 10.43
C ALA A 101 -3.94 -20.41 9.03
N ALA A 102 -4.25 -21.24 8.04
CA ALA A 102 -4.41 -20.81 6.66
C ALA A 102 -5.57 -19.84 6.41
N THR A 103 -6.75 -20.20 6.93
CA THR A 103 -7.92 -19.32 6.95
C THR A 103 -7.63 -18.05 7.78
N ALA A 104 -6.82 -18.17 8.83
CA ALA A 104 -6.46 -17.05 9.71
C ALA A 104 -5.51 -16.04 9.05
N LEU A 105 -4.63 -16.47 8.12
CA LEU A 105 -3.83 -15.53 7.32
C LEU A 105 -4.71 -14.75 6.36
N ARG A 106 -5.54 -15.44 5.56
CA ARG A 106 -6.38 -14.79 4.55
C ARG A 106 -7.34 -13.75 5.13
N GLN A 107 -7.90 -14.02 6.31
CA GLN A 107 -8.80 -13.09 7.02
C GLN A 107 -8.11 -11.78 7.43
N ARG A 108 -6.78 -11.77 7.56
CA ARG A 108 -6.00 -10.57 7.91
C ARG A 108 -5.41 -9.84 6.70
N ILE A 109 -5.92 -10.14 5.51
CA ILE A 109 -5.49 -9.52 4.24
C ILE A 109 -6.64 -8.75 3.62
N PHE A 110 -6.40 -7.48 3.28
CA PHE A 110 -7.29 -6.70 2.43
C PHE A 110 -6.55 -6.12 1.22
N VAL A 111 -7.32 -5.66 0.25
CA VAL A 111 -6.83 -5.04 -0.98
C VAL A 111 -7.22 -3.58 -0.95
N ASP A 112 -6.24 -2.69 -1.03
CA ASP A 112 -6.47 -1.27 -1.26
C ASP A 112 -6.59 -1.01 -2.77
N ARG A 113 -7.80 -0.67 -3.20
CA ARG A 113 -8.18 -0.47 -4.60
C ARG A 113 -8.16 0.99 -5.05
N TYR A 114 -7.62 1.90 -4.22
CA TYR A 114 -7.65 3.34 -4.49
C TYR A 114 -6.28 3.93 -4.82
N ALA A 115 -5.20 3.35 -4.31
CA ALA A 115 -3.86 3.90 -4.52
C ALA A 115 -3.40 3.84 -5.98
N THR A 116 -3.08 5.00 -6.56
CA THR A 116 -2.58 5.12 -7.94
C THR A 116 -1.09 5.42 -8.04
N ASP A 117 -0.42 5.62 -6.90
CA ASP A 117 1.02 5.87 -6.79
C ASP A 117 1.61 5.42 -5.44
N SER A 118 2.93 5.59 -5.27
CA SER A 118 3.64 5.11 -4.08
C SER A 118 3.34 5.89 -2.80
N TYR A 119 2.94 7.16 -2.89
CA TYR A 119 2.50 7.92 -1.71
C TYR A 119 1.13 7.42 -1.25
N GLN A 120 0.21 7.26 -2.21
CA GLN A 120 -1.13 6.74 -1.96
C GLN A 120 -1.10 5.30 -1.46
N ASN A 121 -0.10 4.49 -1.86
CA ASN A 121 0.02 3.15 -1.31
C ASN A 121 0.08 3.15 0.22
N ILE A 122 0.76 4.13 0.82
CA ILE A 122 0.83 4.24 2.28
C ILE A 122 -0.39 4.98 2.82
N LEU A 123 -0.75 6.13 2.25
CA LEU A 123 -1.88 6.95 2.72
C LEU A 123 -3.19 6.16 2.74
N CYS A 124 -3.58 5.56 1.62
CA CYS A 124 -4.85 4.83 1.50
C CYS A 124 -4.87 3.62 2.43
N SER A 125 -3.74 2.95 2.62
CA SER A 125 -3.58 1.83 3.54
C SER A 125 -3.73 2.25 5.01
N LEU A 126 -3.11 3.35 5.43
CA LEU A 126 -3.23 3.90 6.78
C LEU A 126 -4.68 4.32 7.10
N VAL A 127 -5.35 4.97 6.15
CA VAL A 127 -6.73 5.44 6.30
C VAL A 127 -7.72 4.27 6.38
N GLN A 128 -7.53 3.21 5.58
CA GLN A 128 -8.41 2.04 5.56
C GLN A 128 -8.19 1.09 6.75
N PHE A 129 -7.00 1.10 7.37
CA PHE A 129 -6.64 0.20 8.46
C PHE A 129 -7.71 0.06 9.57
N PRO A 130 -8.18 1.14 10.22
CA PRO A 130 -9.17 1.01 11.29
C PRO A 130 -10.51 0.43 10.82
N LEU A 131 -10.92 0.66 9.56
CA LEU A 131 -12.15 0.08 9.00
C LEU A 131 -12.02 -1.44 8.89
N PHE A 132 -10.86 -1.90 8.41
CA PHE A 132 -10.61 -3.32 8.25
C PHE A 132 -10.46 -4.03 9.60
N VAL A 133 -9.78 -3.40 10.58
CA VAL A 133 -9.73 -3.91 11.95
C VAL A 133 -11.13 -4.06 12.56
N ARG A 134 -12.01 -3.06 12.40
CA ARG A 134 -13.40 -3.14 12.88
C ARG A 134 -14.15 -4.31 12.25
N GLN A 135 -13.97 -4.52 10.94
CA GLN A 135 -14.56 -5.66 10.23
C GLN A 135 -14.03 -6.99 10.77
N LEU A 136 -12.71 -7.14 10.92
CA LEU A 136 -12.11 -8.37 11.42
C LEU A 136 -12.60 -8.72 12.83
N LEU A 137 -12.67 -7.73 13.73
CA LEU A 137 -13.13 -7.94 15.10
C LEU A 137 -14.62 -8.31 15.18
N SER A 138 -15.46 -7.76 14.29
CA SER A 138 -16.88 -8.09 14.25
C SER A 138 -17.13 -9.52 13.75
N GLU A 139 -16.39 -9.97 12.73
CA GLU A 139 -16.43 -11.34 12.21
C GLU A 139 -15.98 -12.37 13.27
N GLN A 140 -15.03 -12.01 14.13
CA GLN A 140 -14.53 -12.88 15.21
C GLN A 140 -15.45 -12.93 16.45
N GLN A 141 -16.66 -12.34 16.39
CA GLN A 141 -17.63 -12.25 17.50
C GLN A 141 -17.04 -11.68 18.81
N GLN A 142 -15.93 -10.95 18.73
CA GLN A 142 -15.35 -10.23 19.86
C GLN A 142 -16.26 -9.03 20.15
N HIS A 143 -17.29 -9.25 20.97
CA HIS A 143 -18.33 -8.27 21.37
C HIS A 143 -17.80 -7.21 22.36
N GLY A 144 -16.64 -6.63 22.09
CA GLY A 144 -16.22 -5.38 22.69
C GLY A 144 -16.55 -4.26 21.74
N GLN A 145 -17.61 -3.47 22.02
CA GLN A 145 -17.77 -2.14 21.45
C GLN A 145 -16.63 -1.25 21.95
N THR A 146 -15.44 -1.40 21.39
CA THR A 146 -14.41 -0.37 21.52
C THR A 146 -14.62 0.58 20.36
N ASN A 147 -15.30 1.70 20.63
CA ASN A 147 -15.51 2.77 19.65
C ASN A 147 -14.18 3.39 19.14
N ASN A 148 -13.06 3.04 19.77
CA ASN A 148 -11.73 3.51 19.45
C ASN A 148 -10.86 2.39 18.87
N THR A 149 -10.93 2.20 17.56
CA THR A 149 -10.01 1.30 16.84
C THR A 149 -8.71 2.06 16.55
N PRO A 150 -7.56 1.59 17.05
CA PRO A 150 -6.29 2.30 16.90
C PRO A 150 -5.80 2.23 15.46
N PHE A 151 -5.04 3.25 15.07
CA PHE A 151 -4.21 3.25 13.87
C PHE A 151 -2.92 2.44 14.12
N PRO A 152 -2.21 2.01 13.06
CA PRO A 152 -1.02 1.19 13.25
C PRO A 152 0.11 2.01 13.90
N THR A 153 0.79 1.41 14.88
CA THR A 153 1.99 1.95 15.53
C THR A 153 3.28 1.40 14.91
N LYS A 154 3.16 0.31 14.14
CA LYS A 154 4.23 -0.29 13.35
C LYS A 154 3.81 -0.40 11.88
N LEU A 155 4.72 -0.03 10.99
CA LEU A 155 4.56 -0.10 9.54
C LEU A 155 5.70 -0.91 8.93
N THR A 156 5.36 -1.95 8.17
CA THR A 156 6.30 -2.67 7.31
C THR A 156 5.95 -2.40 5.85
N ILE A 157 6.90 -1.90 5.07
CA ILE A 157 6.71 -1.59 3.65
C ILE A 157 7.50 -2.62 2.83
N VAL A 158 6.83 -3.27 1.88
CA VAL A 158 7.44 -4.14 0.89
C VAL A 158 7.35 -3.45 -0.48
N SER A 159 8.50 -3.16 -1.08
CA SER A 159 8.58 -2.54 -2.40
C SER A 159 9.95 -2.80 -3.05
N HIS A 160 10.20 -2.19 -4.21
CA HIS A 160 11.53 -2.18 -4.83
C HIS A 160 12.54 -1.47 -3.92
N ALA A 161 13.73 -2.05 -3.77
CA ALA A 161 14.77 -1.48 -2.91
C ALA A 161 15.24 -0.10 -3.39
N PHE A 162 15.28 0.12 -4.71
CA PHE A 162 15.64 1.43 -5.27
C PHE A 162 14.64 2.55 -4.92
N LYS A 163 13.42 2.22 -4.46
CA LYS A 163 12.41 3.20 -4.01
C LYS A 163 12.55 3.57 -2.52
N ARG A 164 13.46 2.92 -1.78
CA ARG A 164 13.58 3.07 -0.32
C ARG A 164 13.66 4.53 0.13
N ALA A 165 14.57 5.30 -0.45
CA ALA A 165 14.75 6.72 -0.11
C ALA A 165 13.46 7.51 -0.32
N ARG A 166 12.72 7.24 -1.41
CA ARG A 166 11.46 7.92 -1.69
C ARG A 166 10.43 7.68 -0.58
N PHE A 167 10.30 6.43 -0.11
CA PHE A 167 9.36 6.14 0.98
C PHE A 167 9.82 6.75 2.30
N LEU A 168 11.07 6.51 2.69
CA LEU A 168 11.55 6.85 4.03
C LEU A 168 11.83 8.36 4.21
N ASP A 169 12.35 9.02 3.18
CA ASP A 169 12.80 10.41 3.27
C ASP A 169 11.72 11.40 2.84
N LEU A 170 10.74 10.96 2.03
CA LEU A 170 9.70 11.84 1.47
C LEU A 170 8.29 11.44 1.93
N HIS A 171 7.83 10.22 1.60
CA HIS A 171 6.44 9.83 1.86
C HIS A 171 6.10 9.74 3.35
N LEU A 172 6.91 9.07 4.16
CA LEU A 172 6.63 8.93 5.60
C LEU A 172 6.67 10.26 6.34
N PRO A 173 7.66 11.16 6.11
CA PRO A 173 7.60 12.53 6.64
C PRO A 173 6.36 13.30 6.21
N ALA A 174 5.96 13.23 4.93
CA ALA A 174 4.76 13.90 4.41
C ALA A 174 3.47 13.40 5.07
N LEU A 175 3.43 12.12 5.44
CA LEU A 175 2.32 11.49 6.17
C LEU A 175 2.43 11.62 7.69
N CYS A 176 3.45 12.31 8.21
CA CYS A 176 3.76 12.42 9.63
C CYS A 176 3.86 11.04 10.34
N PHE A 177 4.28 9.99 9.61
CA PHE A 177 4.49 8.66 10.18
C PHE A 177 5.93 8.54 10.73
N PRO A 178 6.16 7.96 11.92
CA PRO A 178 7.49 7.90 12.53
C PRO A 178 8.56 7.24 11.63
N PRO A 179 9.66 7.96 11.28
CA PRO A 179 10.65 7.46 10.32
C PRO A 179 11.64 6.44 10.90
N ALA A 180 11.66 6.21 12.22
CA ALA A 180 12.67 5.40 12.90
C ALA A 180 12.18 4.01 13.34
N SER A 181 13.11 3.05 13.33
CA SER A 181 12.97 1.76 14.02
C SER A 181 12.76 2.00 15.53
N PRO A 182 11.88 1.23 16.19
CA PRO A 182 11.23 0.00 15.73
C PRO A 182 9.90 0.18 14.97
N SER A 183 9.40 1.42 14.82
CA SER A 183 8.08 1.69 14.23
C SER A 183 7.99 1.48 12.73
N THR A 184 9.11 1.61 12.00
CA THR A 184 9.13 1.43 10.53
C THR A 184 10.15 0.39 10.10
N VAL A 185 9.72 -0.54 9.25
CA VAL A 185 10.56 -1.54 8.56
C VAL A 185 10.35 -1.42 7.06
N PHE A 186 11.42 -1.45 6.27
CA PHE A 186 11.33 -1.45 4.80
C PHE A 186 12.06 -2.67 4.24
N ILE A 187 11.31 -3.52 3.56
CA ILE A 187 11.78 -4.72 2.85
C ILE A 187 11.89 -4.37 1.37
N GLY A 188 13.12 -4.14 0.93
CA GLY A 188 13.43 -3.80 -0.46
C GLY A 188 13.81 -5.05 -1.25
N ILE A 189 13.10 -5.34 -2.33
CA ILE A 189 13.41 -6.47 -3.23
C ILE A 189 13.47 -5.93 -4.66
N ASN A 190 14.67 -5.98 -5.26
CA ASN A 190 14.89 -5.56 -6.64
C ASN A 190 14.83 -6.75 -7.60
N PRO A 191 14.54 -6.51 -8.88
CA PRO A 191 14.72 -7.50 -9.93
C PRO A 191 16.16 -8.00 -10.01
N PRO A 192 16.38 -9.26 -10.41
CA PRO A 192 17.71 -9.86 -10.53
C PRO A 192 18.43 -9.38 -11.80
N PHE A 193 18.40 -8.07 -12.07
CA PHE A 193 19.04 -7.47 -13.22
C PHE A 193 20.55 -7.32 -13.03
N THR A 194 21.26 -7.06 -14.14
CA THR A 194 22.69 -6.75 -14.09
C THR A 194 22.94 -5.46 -13.31
N ALA A 195 24.14 -5.31 -12.75
CA ALA A 195 24.52 -4.09 -12.01
C ALA A 195 24.33 -2.81 -12.84
N THR A 196 24.65 -2.86 -14.14
CA THR A 196 24.43 -1.74 -15.07
C THR A 196 22.95 -1.39 -15.17
N LYS A 197 22.07 -2.39 -15.34
CA LYS A 197 20.64 -2.15 -15.47
C LYS A 197 20.01 -1.64 -14.19
N LEU A 198 20.46 -2.14 -13.03
CA LEU A 198 20.06 -1.63 -11.73
C LEU A 198 20.47 -0.16 -11.55
N ALA A 199 21.70 0.22 -11.92
CA ALA A 199 22.16 1.60 -11.85
C ALA A 199 21.32 2.54 -12.75
N GLU A 200 20.92 2.10 -13.95
CA GLU A 200 19.99 2.86 -14.81
C GLU A 200 18.63 3.08 -14.15
N ILE A 201 18.09 2.07 -13.48
CA ILE A 201 16.79 2.14 -12.79
C ILE A 201 16.91 3.05 -11.57
N GLU A 202 17.97 2.92 -10.79
CA GLU A 202 18.25 3.78 -9.62
C GLU A 202 18.39 5.24 -10.03
N GLU A 203 19.12 5.53 -11.10
CA GLU A 203 19.24 6.90 -11.63
C GLU A 203 17.90 7.41 -12.19
N GLY A 204 17.15 6.54 -12.87
CA GLY A 204 15.81 6.83 -13.34
C GLY A 204 14.85 7.20 -12.20
N ASP A 205 14.92 6.47 -11.08
CA ASP A 205 14.15 6.76 -9.87
C ASP A 205 14.64 8.05 -9.21
N ARG A 206 15.96 8.24 -9.05
CA ARG A 206 16.54 9.46 -8.46
C ARG A 206 16.04 10.72 -9.17
N LEU A 207 15.99 10.71 -10.50
CA LEU A 207 15.59 11.86 -11.31
C LEU A 207 14.07 12.03 -11.43
N ARG A 208 13.33 10.95 -11.69
CA ARG A 208 11.91 11.00 -12.11
C ARG A 208 10.95 10.35 -11.12
N GLY A 209 11.46 9.50 -10.24
CA GLY A 209 10.77 8.97 -9.06
C GLY A 209 10.97 9.93 -7.90
N TYR A 210 12.00 9.70 -7.08
CA TYR A 210 12.41 10.55 -5.95
C TYR A 210 12.41 12.04 -6.31
N GLY A 211 13.14 12.47 -7.34
CA GLY A 211 13.29 13.88 -7.69
C GLY A 211 12.00 14.58 -8.13
N ALA A 212 10.97 13.83 -8.53
CA ALA A 212 9.64 14.41 -8.77
C ALA A 212 8.90 14.66 -7.45
N TRP A 213 8.95 13.69 -6.52
CA TRP A 213 8.31 13.81 -5.20
C TRP A 213 9.02 14.80 -4.28
N GLU A 214 10.34 14.96 -4.40
CA GLU A 214 11.11 15.96 -3.66
C GLU A 214 10.59 17.40 -3.88
N LYS A 215 9.96 17.64 -5.03
CA LYS A 215 9.42 18.95 -5.43
C LYS A 215 7.90 19.04 -5.33
N ASP A 216 7.24 17.93 -4.98
CA ASP A 216 5.79 17.78 -4.93
C ASP A 216 5.44 16.63 -3.97
N LEU A 217 5.62 16.86 -2.67
CA LEU A 217 5.56 15.81 -1.63
C LEU A 217 4.18 15.14 -1.57
N TYR A 218 3.14 15.85 -1.97
CA TYR A 218 1.74 15.41 -1.89
C TYR A 218 1.17 14.98 -3.25
N GLY A 219 1.96 15.07 -4.33
CA GLY A 219 1.55 14.66 -5.69
C GLY A 219 0.42 15.52 -6.27
N ALA A 220 0.37 16.80 -5.89
CA ALA A 220 -0.65 17.75 -6.30
C ALA A 220 -0.19 18.65 -7.47
N GLY A 221 1.10 18.69 -7.75
CA GLY A 221 1.68 19.37 -8.90
C GLY A 221 1.28 18.71 -10.23
N GLU A 222 1.44 19.46 -11.32
CA GLU A 222 0.91 19.10 -12.64
C GLU A 222 1.31 17.69 -13.10
N GLY A 223 2.60 17.33 -12.98
CA GLY A 223 3.09 16.04 -13.45
C GLY A 223 2.53 14.83 -12.69
N LEU A 224 2.49 14.89 -11.35
CA LEU A 224 2.01 13.77 -10.53
C LEU A 224 0.49 13.71 -10.50
N SER A 225 -0.21 14.85 -10.46
CA SER A 225 -1.67 14.89 -10.52
C SER A 225 -2.23 14.38 -11.85
N GLN A 226 -1.65 14.77 -13.00
CA GLN A 226 -2.04 14.21 -14.31
C GLN A 226 -1.80 12.70 -14.37
N LYS A 227 -0.74 12.21 -13.73
CA LYS A 227 -0.46 10.78 -13.63
C LYS A 227 -1.52 10.05 -12.79
N ARG A 228 -1.97 10.65 -11.68
CA ARG A 228 -3.09 10.14 -10.87
C ARG A 228 -4.39 10.09 -11.65
N GLU A 229 -4.73 11.16 -12.36
CA GLU A 229 -5.94 11.25 -13.19
C GLU A 229 -5.97 10.15 -14.26
N LYS A 230 -4.87 9.98 -15.00
CA LYS A 230 -4.75 8.90 -16.02
C LYS A 230 -4.90 7.49 -15.43
N ARG A 231 -4.60 7.32 -14.15
CA ARG A 231 -4.69 6.04 -13.42
C ARG A 231 -6.03 5.88 -12.69
N GLY A 232 -6.97 6.81 -12.89
CA GLY A 232 -8.31 6.73 -12.33
C GLY A 232 -8.41 7.16 -10.86
N TRP A 233 -7.52 8.03 -10.38
CA TRP A 233 -7.68 8.59 -9.03
C TRP A 233 -8.97 9.39 -8.92
N ASP A 234 -9.82 8.99 -7.98
CA ASP A 234 -11.06 9.67 -7.65
C ASP A 234 -11.07 9.95 -6.13
N GLY A 235 -10.70 11.18 -5.78
CA GLY A 235 -10.67 11.63 -4.40
C GLY A 235 -12.06 11.73 -3.76
N GLU A 236 -13.11 11.98 -4.56
CA GLU A 236 -14.50 12.01 -4.07
C GLU A 236 -14.94 10.61 -3.68
N ARG A 237 -14.70 9.66 -4.58
CA ARG A 237 -14.97 8.26 -4.31
C ARG A 237 -14.23 7.75 -3.07
N PHE A 238 -12.95 8.10 -2.92
CA PHE A 238 -12.20 7.72 -1.71
C PHE A 238 -12.82 8.35 -0.44
N ARG A 239 -13.30 9.60 -0.51
CA ARG A 239 -13.96 10.25 0.61
C ARG A 239 -15.26 9.55 1.00
N THR A 240 -16.17 9.34 0.05
CA THR A 240 -17.47 8.72 0.30
C THR A 240 -17.36 7.25 0.67
N GLU A 241 -16.50 6.48 0.00
CA GLU A 241 -16.41 5.02 0.21
C GLU A 241 -15.49 4.63 1.39
N VAL A 242 -14.63 5.54 1.88
CA VAL A 242 -13.65 5.25 2.93
C VAL A 242 -13.75 6.24 4.10
N LEU A 243 -13.48 7.53 3.88
CA LEU A 243 -13.37 8.50 4.98
C LEU A 243 -14.68 8.67 5.75
N GLU A 244 -15.82 8.70 5.07
CA GLU A 244 -17.15 8.79 5.69
C GLU A 244 -17.48 7.59 6.59
N ARG A 245 -16.91 6.41 6.30
CA ARG A 245 -17.14 5.19 7.09
C ARG A 245 -16.37 5.16 8.42
N LEU A 246 -15.39 6.05 8.60
CA LEU A 246 -14.65 6.13 9.86
C LEU A 246 -15.55 6.58 11.02
N GLY A 247 -16.68 7.23 10.71
CA GLY A 247 -17.66 7.73 11.68
C GLY A 247 -17.25 9.05 12.32
N ASP A 248 -18.17 9.63 13.08
CA ASP A 248 -18.06 10.99 13.62
C ASP A 248 -17.80 11.06 15.13
N GLU A 249 -17.50 9.95 15.81
CA GLU A 249 -17.59 9.89 17.28
C GLU A 249 -16.65 10.83 18.05
N GLU A 250 -15.69 11.48 17.39
CA GLU A 250 -15.07 12.72 17.89
C GLU A 250 -14.90 13.80 16.82
N GLY A 251 -15.33 13.56 15.57
CA GLY A 251 -15.14 14.42 14.39
C GLY A 251 -13.68 14.80 14.04
N SER A 252 -12.72 14.72 14.97
CA SER A 252 -11.35 15.19 14.81
C SER A 252 -10.57 14.28 13.89
N CYS A 253 -10.62 12.95 14.12
CA CYS A 253 -9.87 11.99 13.30
C CYS A 253 -10.29 12.04 11.82
N ARG A 254 -11.60 12.05 11.53
CA ARG A 254 -12.09 12.14 10.15
C ARG A 254 -11.65 13.45 9.49
N ARG A 255 -11.85 14.60 10.15
CA ARG A 255 -11.45 15.91 9.62
C ARG A 255 -9.94 16.04 9.41
N GLU A 256 -9.14 15.47 10.32
CA GLU A 256 -7.67 15.41 10.20
C GLU A 256 -7.25 14.61 8.97
N LEU A 257 -7.87 13.46 8.73
CA LEU A 257 -7.59 12.62 7.57
C LEU A 257 -8.10 13.21 6.27
N GLU A 258 -9.30 13.80 6.24
CA GLU A 258 -9.81 14.57 5.10
C GLU A 258 -8.83 15.72 4.76
N GLY A 259 -8.39 16.46 5.78
CA GLY A 259 -7.40 17.52 5.62
C GLY A 259 -6.08 17.03 5.04
N LEU A 260 -5.55 15.90 5.54
CA LEU A 260 -4.31 15.30 5.02
C LEU A 260 -4.46 14.77 3.59
N VAL A 261 -5.59 14.14 3.26
CA VAL A 261 -5.88 13.61 1.92
C VAL A 261 -6.01 14.74 0.89
N ASP A 262 -6.64 15.86 1.28
CA ASP A 262 -6.81 17.04 0.42
C ASP A 262 -5.60 17.99 0.43
N TRP A 263 -4.62 17.76 1.31
CA TRP A 263 -3.45 18.63 1.44
C TRP A 263 -2.56 18.57 0.20
N ARG A 264 -2.15 19.76 -0.27
CA ARG A 264 -1.39 19.93 -1.53
C ARG A 264 0.04 20.41 -1.34
N GLY A 265 0.56 20.42 -0.12
CA GLY A 265 1.92 20.87 0.15
C GLY A 265 2.09 22.38 0.22
N GLY A 266 1.05 23.15 0.57
CA GLY A 266 1.13 24.62 0.59
C GLY A 266 1.35 25.24 -0.79
N SER A 267 1.93 26.44 -0.84
CA SER A 267 2.22 27.15 -2.11
C SER A 267 3.46 26.63 -2.83
N ASP A 268 4.33 25.90 -2.14
CA ASP A 268 5.59 25.37 -2.67
C ASP A 268 5.53 23.86 -3.00
N GLY A 269 4.41 23.20 -2.74
CA GLY A 269 4.20 21.77 -3.00
C GLY A 269 4.93 20.83 -2.02
N VAL A 270 5.69 21.39 -1.08
CA VAL A 270 6.57 20.64 -0.17
C VAL A 270 6.37 21.01 1.30
N THR A 271 5.51 21.98 1.60
CA THR A 271 5.14 22.31 2.97
C THR A 271 4.45 21.11 3.62
N LEU A 272 5.03 20.59 4.70
CA LEU A 272 4.46 19.46 5.44
C LEU A 272 3.11 19.81 6.07
N TRP A 273 2.22 18.83 6.15
CA TRP A 273 0.94 18.91 6.84
C TRP A 273 1.13 19.33 8.30
N GLN A 274 0.43 20.39 8.71
CA GLN A 274 0.52 20.97 10.07
C GLN A 274 -0.63 20.51 10.98
N GLY A 275 -1.62 19.80 10.45
CA GLY A 275 -2.73 19.27 11.25
C GLY A 275 -2.36 18.01 12.03
N GLY A 276 -3.30 17.52 12.83
CA GLY A 276 -3.19 16.23 13.51
C GLY A 276 -3.16 15.06 12.54
N VAL A 277 -2.59 13.94 12.97
CA VAL A 277 -2.78 12.62 12.36
C VAL A 277 -2.99 11.59 13.47
N PRO A 278 -3.86 10.59 13.28
CA PRO A 278 -4.26 9.71 14.36
C PRO A 278 -3.22 8.63 14.72
N TRP A 279 -2.19 8.43 13.89
CA TRP A 279 -1.04 7.55 14.15
C TRP A 279 0.16 8.23 14.82
N LYS A 280 0.05 9.51 15.20
CA LYS A 280 1.09 10.28 15.88
C LYS A 280 0.70 10.57 17.35
N LYS A 281 0.28 9.54 18.07
CA LYS A 281 -0.06 9.61 19.50
C LYS A 281 1.11 9.21 20.39
#